data_AF-A0A8T4KH90-F1
#
_entry.id   AF-A0A8T4KH90-F1
#
_cell.length_a   1.000
_cell.length_b   1.000
_cell.length_c   1.000
_cell.angle_alpha   90.00
_cell.angle_beta   90.00
_cell.angle_gamma   90.00
#
_symmetry.space_group_name_H-M   'P 1'
#
loop_
_entity.id
_entity.type
_entity.pdbx_description
1 polymer ?
#
loop_
_entity_poly.entity_id
_entity_poly.type
_entity_poly.pdbx_seq_one_letter_code
_entity_poly.pdbx_strand_id
1 'polypeptide(L)'
;MPHITLGLSEEIYKEMKRHPEIKWSEVARESIAARLMKMKKVSHAKEIRAHLDHETLSSISRMSEAKAKKLYKKAVREEWKHTKYLTRAR
;
A
#
# COMPACT_ATOMS: atom_id res chain seq x y z
N MET A 1 -10.53 11.89 -19.72
CA MET A 1 -9.67 11.79 -18.52
C MET A 1 -9.50 13.18 -17.93
N PRO A 2 -9.47 13.35 -16.60
CA PRO A 2 -9.09 14.63 -16.01
C PRO A 2 -7.62 14.94 -16.32
N HIS A 3 -7.32 16.21 -16.57
CA HIS A 3 -5.98 16.73 -16.79
C HIS A 3 -5.56 17.61 -15.63
N ILE A 4 -4.31 17.48 -15.20
CA ILE A 4 -3.73 18.29 -14.13
C ILE A 4 -2.38 18.84 -14.61
N THR A 5 -2.07 20.08 -14.24
CA THR A 5 -0.75 20.68 -14.45
C THR A 5 0.05 20.55 -13.17
N LEU A 6 1.25 19.97 -13.25
CA LEU A 6 2.15 19.79 -12.11
C LEU A 6 3.31 20.77 -12.21
N GLY A 7 3.51 21.56 -11.17
CA GLY A 7 4.74 22.34 -11.01
C GLY A 7 5.89 21.42 -10.60
N LEU A 8 7.01 21.51 -11.32
CA LEU A 8 8.23 20.76 -11.01
C LEU A 8 9.36 21.76 -10.76
N SER A 9 10.29 21.41 -9.86
CA SER A 9 11.53 22.17 -9.75
C SER A 9 12.35 22.02 -11.03
N GLU A 10 13.14 23.04 -11.35
CA GLU A 10 13.92 23.05 -12.59
C GLU A 10 14.96 21.91 -12.64
N GLU A 11 15.51 21.54 -11.48
CA GLU A 11 16.42 20.41 -11.33
C GLU A 11 15.76 19.08 -11.73
N ILE A 12 14.57 18.80 -11.20
CA ILE A 12 13.82 17.58 -11.52
C ILE A 12 13.45 17.54 -13.01
N TYR A 13 13.00 18.67 -13.55
CA TYR A 13 12.64 18.74 -14.97
C TYR A 13 13.83 18.50 -15.90
N LYS A 14 15.01 19.04 -15.56
CA LYS A 14 16.25 18.78 -16.31
C LYS A 14 16.63 17.31 -16.29
N GLU A 15 16.52 16.65 -15.15
CA GLU A 15 16.82 15.22 -15.04
C GLU A 15 15.81 14.37 -15.82
N MET A 16 14.51 14.68 -15.73
CA MET A 16 13.48 14.00 -16.51
C MET A 16 13.72 14.12 -18.03
N LYS A 17 14.17 15.30 -18.49
CA LYS A 17 14.52 15.52 -19.90
C LYS A 17 15.70 14.69 -20.38
N ARG A 18 16.62 14.30 -19.50
CA ARG A 18 17.74 13.40 -19.85
C ARG A 18 17.27 11.97 -20.11
N HIS A 19 16.05 11.63 -19.68
CA HIS A 19 15.43 10.32 -19.82
C HIS A 19 14.12 10.40 -20.62
N PRO A 20 14.17 10.73 -21.92
CA PRO A 20 13.00 10.83 -22.78
C PRO A 20 12.32 9.48 -23.06
N GLU A 21 13.02 8.36 -22.85
CA GLU A 21 12.48 7.01 -22.94
C GLU A 21 11.40 6.71 -21.89
N ILE A 22 11.35 7.49 -20.81
CA ILE A 22 10.41 7.30 -19.71
C ILE A 22 9.11 8.05 -19.99
N LYS A 23 7.98 7.34 -19.91
CA LYS A 23 6.64 7.94 -19.93
C LYS A 23 6.32 8.60 -18.59
N TRP A 24 6.84 9.79 -18.36
CA TRP A 24 6.71 10.51 -17.09
C TRP A 24 5.26 10.74 -16.63
N SER A 25 4.31 10.88 -17.56
CA SER A 25 2.89 11.00 -17.24
C SER A 25 2.29 9.70 -16.67
N GLU A 26 2.84 8.54 -17.02
CA GLU A 26 2.47 7.24 -16.48
C GLU A 26 3.05 7.05 -15.09
N VAL A 27 4.34 7.34 -14.92
CA VAL A 27 5.03 7.34 -13.62
C VAL A 27 4.31 8.23 -12.61
N ALA A 28 3.90 9.43 -13.03
CA ALA A 28 3.16 10.35 -12.17
C ALA A 28 1.81 9.75 -11.72
N ARG A 29 1.03 9.17 -12.65
CA ARG A 29 -0.26 8.53 -12.34
C ARG A 29 -0.08 7.37 -11.36
N GLU A 30 0.89 6.50 -11.60
CA GLU A 30 1.17 5.35 -10.74
C GLU A 30 1.60 5.79 -9.34
N SER A 31 2.47 6.80 -9.25
CA SER A 31 2.96 7.34 -7.98
C SER A 31 1.83 7.98 -7.16
N ILE A 32 0.95 8.74 -7.82
CA ILE A 32 -0.23 9.34 -7.19
C ILE A 32 -1.17 8.23 -6.69
N ALA A 33 -1.47 7.23 -7.52
CA ALA A 33 -2.33 6.11 -7.13
C ALA A 33 -1.75 5.32 -5.95
N ALA A 34 -0.44 5.03 -5.98
CA ALA A 34 0.26 4.36 -4.89
C ALA A 34 0.21 5.18 -3.60
N ARG A 35 0.38 6.51 -3.66
CA ARG A 35 0.26 7.39 -2.50
C ARG A 35 -1.15 7.38 -1.93
N LEU A 36 -2.17 7.50 -2.78
CA LEU A 36 -3.57 7.41 -2.37
C LEU A 36 -3.90 6.07 -1.73
N MET A 37 -3.41 4.96 -2.28
CA MET A 37 -3.57 3.64 -1.67
C MET A 37 -2.89 3.55 -0.31
N LYS A 38 -1.67 4.07 -0.16
CA LYS A 38 -0.98 4.11 1.14
C LYS A 38 -1.77 4.94 2.16
N MET A 39 -2.28 6.11 1.75
CA MET A 39 -3.11 6.94 2.61
C MET A 39 -4.41 6.24 3.01
N LYS A 40 -5.14 5.66 2.05
CA LYS A 40 -6.35 4.89 2.31
C LYS A 40 -6.09 3.70 3.22
N LYS A 41 -4.99 2.96 3.04
CA LYS A 41 -4.59 1.85 3.93
C LYS A 41 -4.31 2.34 5.36
N VAL A 42 -3.69 3.51 5.52
CA VAL A 42 -3.51 4.14 6.84
C VAL A 42 -4.87 4.52 7.45
N SER A 43 -5.80 5.05 6.65
CA SER A 43 -7.17 5.30 7.11
C SER A 43 -7.88 4.01 7.54
N HIS A 44 -7.85 2.96 6.71
CA HIS A 44 -8.46 1.67 7.03
C HIS A 44 -7.83 1.05 8.29
N ALA A 45 -6.52 1.12 8.46
CA ALA A 45 -5.86 0.59 9.65
C ALA A 45 -6.27 1.35 10.92
N LYS A 46 -6.41 2.69 10.84
CA LYS A 46 -6.90 3.52 11.95
C LYS A 46 -8.36 3.22 12.27
N GLU A 47 -9.19 3.07 11.26
CA GLU A 47 -10.60 2.72 11.38
C GLU A 47 -10.76 1.33 12.01
N ILE A 48 -10.06 0.31 11.50
CA ILE A 48 -10.07 -1.05 12.09
C ILE A 48 -9.63 -0.99 13.55
N ARG A 49 -8.53 -0.28 13.85
CA ARG A 49 -8.02 -0.13 15.23
C ARG A 49 -9.06 0.48 16.16
N ALA A 50 -9.87 1.43 15.69
CA ALA A 50 -10.92 2.06 16.49
C ALA A 50 -12.05 1.10 16.89
N HIS A 51 -12.21 -0.02 16.18
CA HIS A 51 -13.25 -1.03 16.46
C HIS A 51 -12.72 -2.25 17.22
N LEU A 52 -11.42 -2.31 17.55
CA LEU A 52 -10.85 -3.41 18.33
C LEU A 52 -11.05 -3.16 19.83
N ASP A 53 -11.30 -4.23 20.58
CA ASP A 53 -11.40 -4.16 22.04
C ASP A 53 -10.04 -3.90 22.70
N HIS A 54 -10.08 -3.47 23.95
CA HIS A 54 -8.89 -3.08 24.71
C HIS A 54 -7.91 -4.26 24.94
N GLU A 55 -8.41 -5.48 25.12
CA GLU A 55 -7.57 -6.66 25.34
C GLU A 55 -6.78 -7.00 24.06
N THR A 56 -7.44 -6.94 22.90
CA THR A 56 -6.81 -7.11 21.59
C THR A 56 -5.76 -6.03 21.34
N LEU A 57 -6.07 -4.76 21.62
CA LEU A 57 -5.11 -3.66 21.46
C LEU A 57 -3.87 -3.81 22.37
N SER A 58 -4.07 -4.23 23.62
CA SER A 58 -3.00 -4.50 24.58
C SER A 58 -2.13 -5.70 24.15
N SER A 59 -2.75 -6.73 23.58
CA SER A 59 -2.05 -7.88 23.03
C SER A 59 -1.18 -7.51 21.83
N ILE A 60 -1.68 -6.62 20.96
CA ILE A 60 -0.93 -6.09 19.81
C ILE A 60 0.25 -5.23 20.28
N SER A 61 0.06 -4.34 21.26
CA SER A 61 1.12 -3.43 21.72
C SER A 61 2.27 -4.15 22.45
N ARG A 62 1.96 -5.24 23.15
CA ARG A 62 2.94 -6.09 23.85
C ARG A 62 3.62 -7.11 22.91
N MET A 63 3.17 -7.24 21.67
CA MET A 63 3.70 -8.22 20.73
C MET A 63 5.06 -7.79 20.18
N SER A 64 6.03 -8.72 20.15
CA SER A 64 7.33 -8.46 19.52
C SER A 64 7.21 -8.40 18.00
N GLU A 65 8.05 -7.57 17.37
CA GLU A 65 8.06 -7.41 15.91
C GLU A 65 8.33 -8.74 15.18
N ALA A 66 9.19 -9.60 15.75
CA ALA A 66 9.47 -10.93 15.21
C ALA A 66 8.21 -11.81 15.19
N LYS A 67 7.41 -11.77 16.26
CA LYS A 67 6.13 -12.50 16.34
C LYS A 67 5.10 -11.93 15.36
N ALA A 68 5.03 -10.60 15.24
CA ALA A 68 4.16 -9.91 14.28
C ALA A 68 4.47 -10.33 12.83
N LYS A 69 5.75 -10.33 12.43
CA LYS A 69 6.20 -10.77 11.10
C LYS A 69 5.84 -12.24 10.83
N LYS A 70 6.00 -13.11 11.83
CA LYS A 70 5.64 -14.54 11.71
C LYS A 70 4.14 -14.72 11.46
N LEU A 71 3.30 -14.01 12.22
CA LEU A 71 1.84 -14.05 12.07
C LEU A 71 1.40 -13.50 10.71
N TYR A 72 1.99 -12.40 10.25
CA TYR A 72 1.71 -11.84 8.93
C TYR A 72 2.03 -12.83 7.80
N LYS A 73 3.21 -13.45 7.82
CA LYS A 73 3.58 -14.47 6.82
C LYS A 73 2.61 -15.65 6.83
N LYS A 74 2.14 -16.07 8.01
CA LYS A 74 1.12 -17.11 8.14
C LYS A 74 -0.20 -16.67 7.52
N ALA A 75 -0.68 -15.46 7.81
CA ALA A 75 -1.92 -14.92 7.26
C ALA A 75 -1.88 -14.86 5.73
N VAL A 76 -0.81 -14.33 5.13
CA VAL A 76 -0.63 -14.29 3.66
C VAL A 76 -0.65 -15.70 3.07
N ARG A 77 -0.02 -16.68 3.73
CA ARG A 77 -0.01 -18.07 3.27
C ARG A 77 -1.40 -18.69 3.27
N GLU A 78 -2.18 -18.46 4.33
CA GLU A 78 -3.56 -18.96 4.41
C GLU A 78 -4.48 -18.27 3.41
N GLU A 79 -4.32 -16.96 3.21
CA GLU A 79 -5.05 -16.21 2.17
C GLU A 79 -4.73 -16.76 0.77
N TRP A 80 -3.45 -17.01 0.46
CA TRP A 80 -3.03 -17.64 -0.79
C TRP A 80 -3.67 -19.01 -1.01
N LYS A 81 -3.78 -19.83 0.05
CA LYS A 81 -4.49 -21.12 -0.04
C LYS A 81 -5.97 -20.89 -0.31
N HIS A 82 -6.60 -19.97 0.42
CA HIS A 82 -8.02 -19.63 0.27
C HIS A 82 -8.34 -19.17 -1.15
N THR A 83 -7.55 -18.24 -1.72
CA THR A 83 -7.72 -17.79 -3.10
C THR A 83 -7.57 -18.95 -4.10
N LYS A 84 -6.60 -19.86 -3.90
CA LYS A 84 -6.42 -21.06 -4.73
C LYS A 84 -7.62 -22.01 -4.70
N TYR A 85 -8.26 -22.16 -3.54
CA TYR A 85 -9.48 -22.97 -3.42
C TYR A 85 -10.67 -22.30 -4.11
N LEU A 86 -10.82 -20.98 -3.96
CA LEU A 86 -11.90 -20.22 -4.61
C LEU A 86 -11.77 -20.14 -6.14
N THR A 87 -10.54 -20.10 -6.68
CA THR A 87 -10.30 -20.11 -8.13
C THR A 87 -10.42 -21.51 -8.77
N ARG A 88 -10.34 -22.59 -7.99
CA ARG A 88 -10.61 -23.96 -8.45
C ARG A 88 -12.09 -24.34 -8.49
N ALA A 89 -12.95 -23.56 -7.84
CA ALA A 89 -14.40 -23.79 -7.78
C ALA A 89 -15.18 -23.01 -8.86
N ARG A 90 -14.47 -22.48 -9.87
CA ARG A 90 -15.01 -21.76 -11.03
C ARG A 90 -14.56 -22.43 -12.31
#